data_AF-A0A7Y5W6S0-F1
#
_entry.id   AF-A0A7Y5W6S0-F1
#
_cell.length_a   1.000
_cell.length_b   1.000
_cell.length_c   1.000
_cell.angle_alpha   90.00
_cell.angle_beta   90.00
_cell.angle_gamma   90.00
#
_symmetry.space_group_name_H-M   'P 1'
#
loop_
_entity.id
_entity.type
_entity.pdbx_description
1 polymer ?
#
loop_
_entity_poly.entity_id
_entity_poly.type
_entity_poly.pdbx_seq_one_letter_code
_entity_poly.pdbx_strand_id
1 'polypeptide(L)'
;MAASICFQEQIEIPFVRTLGEFRAWVTSGNCPDIPEFWLADARGSELVFRIHRAGSAGYEPAPSDAEGFQYSAVLNQWFRLLRRRRRTGRWAYALEQKHIGNTHTRQQPD
;
A
#
# COMPACT_ATOMS: atom_id res chain seq x y z
N MET A 1 19.50 5.81 -8.01
CA MET A 1 18.90 5.98 -6.67
C MET A 1 17.68 5.08 -6.61
N ALA A 2 17.70 4.03 -5.81
CA ALA A 2 16.56 3.14 -5.61
C ALA A 2 16.08 3.31 -4.16
N ALA A 3 14.80 3.61 -3.99
CA ALA A 3 14.19 3.71 -2.67
C ALA A 3 13.59 2.35 -2.31
N SER A 4 14.30 1.58 -1.48
CA SER A 4 13.75 0.36 -0.89
C SER A 4 12.82 0.75 0.26
N ILE A 5 11.58 0.27 0.26
CA ILE A 5 10.68 0.34 1.42
C ILE A 5 10.61 -1.08 2.00
N CYS A 6 11.13 -1.25 3.21
CA CYS A 6 11.14 -2.51 3.95
C CYS A 6 9.97 -2.50 4.94
N PHE A 7 9.11 -3.52 4.92
CA PHE A 7 8.25 -3.82 6.07
C PHE A 7 8.72 -5.14 6.68
N GLN A 8 8.94 -5.06 7.99
CA GLN A 8 9.32 -6.08 8.98
C GLN A 8 9.60 -7.50 8.43
N GLU A 9 10.85 -7.93 8.67
CA GLU A 9 11.52 -9.15 8.20
C GLU A 9 12.08 -9.08 6.77
N GLN A 10 13.27 -9.64 6.62
CA GLN A 10 14.24 -9.32 5.58
C GLN A 10 13.84 -9.94 4.22
N ILE A 11 12.86 -9.34 3.55
CA ILE A 11 12.50 -9.68 2.18
C ILE A 11 13.44 -8.93 1.24
N GLU A 12 14.40 -9.63 0.64
CA GLU A 12 15.19 -9.09 -0.47
C GLU A 12 14.32 -9.07 -1.74
N ILE A 13 13.71 -7.90 -2.01
CA ILE A 13 13.02 -7.65 -3.27
C ILE A 13 14.10 -7.53 -4.36
N PRO A 14 14.12 -8.40 -5.39
CA PRO A 14 15.07 -8.28 -6.48
C PRO A 14 14.84 -6.95 -7.21
N PHE A 15 15.91 -6.39 -7.76
CA PHE A 15 15.78 -5.19 -8.56
C PHE A 15 14.98 -5.48 -9.83
N VAL A 16 13.71 -5.05 -9.84
CA VAL A 16 12.78 -5.17 -10.97
C VAL A 16 12.61 -3.80 -11.65
N ARG A 17 12.76 -3.77 -12.97
CA ARG A 17 12.72 -2.56 -13.79
C ARG A 17 11.31 -2.23 -14.27
N THR A 18 10.42 -3.22 -14.25
CA THR A 18 9.05 -3.10 -14.76
C THR A 18 8.03 -3.77 -13.85
N LEU A 19 6.77 -3.34 -13.95
CA LEU A 19 5.65 -3.98 -13.26
C LEU A 19 5.45 -5.44 -13.71
N GLY A 20 5.78 -5.76 -14.97
CA GLY A 20 5.73 -7.13 -15.50
C GLY A 20 6.77 -8.04 -14.85
N GLU A 21 8.01 -7.56 -14.70
CA GLU A 21 9.08 -8.28 -14.00
C GLU A 21 8.74 -8.54 -12.54
N PHE A 22 8.19 -7.54 -11.85
CA PHE A 22 7.70 -7.71 -10.48
C PHE A 22 6.64 -8.81 -10.37
N ARG A 23 5.63 -8.79 -11.25
CA ARG A 23 4.58 -9.81 -11.28
C ARG A 23 5.15 -11.21 -11.51
N ALA A 24 6.08 -11.35 -12.45
CA ALA A 24 6.72 -12.64 -12.76
C ALA A 24 7.52 -13.19 -11.57
N TRP A 25 8.26 -12.33 -10.86
CA TRP A 25 8.98 -12.73 -9.64
C TRP A 25 8.02 -13.18 -8.54
N VAL A 26 6.96 -12.41 -8.29
CA VAL A 26 5.94 -12.72 -7.29
C VAL A 26 5.26 -14.08 -7.55
N THR A 27 5.10 -14.47 -8.82
CA THR A 27 4.52 -15.77 -9.20
C THR A 27 5.54 -16.91 -9.37
N SER A 28 6.84 -16.65 -9.20
CA SER A 28 7.91 -17.61 -9.55
C SER A 28 8.14 -18.74 -8.54
N GLY A 29 7.38 -18.80 -7.45
CA GLY A 29 7.58 -19.77 -6.36
C GLY A 29 8.80 -19.49 -5.46
N ASN A 30 9.65 -18.53 -5.83
CA ASN A 30 10.78 -18.05 -5.02
C ASN A 30 10.45 -16.78 -4.22
N CYS A 31 9.24 -16.23 -4.42
CA CYS A 31 8.75 -15.13 -3.61
C CYS A 31 8.22 -15.71 -2.29
N PRO A 32 8.60 -15.17 -1.12
CA PRO A 32 7.96 -15.55 0.14
C PRO A 32 6.45 -15.26 0.07
N ASP A 33 5.68 -15.90 0.95
CA ASP A 33 4.25 -15.64 1.10
C ASP A 33 4.04 -14.21 1.62
N ILE A 34 3.98 -13.25 0.71
CA ILE A 34 3.75 -11.84 1.04
C ILE A 34 2.23 -11.63 1.15
N PRO A 35 1.65 -11.40 2.32
CA PRO A 35 0.20 -11.23 2.43
C PRO A 35 -0.31 -9.98 1.68
N GLU A 36 0.54 -8.96 1.52
CA GLU A 36 0.18 -7.66 0.95
C GLU A 36 1.41 -6.93 0.37
N PHE A 37 1.27 -6.29 -0.79
CA PHE A 37 2.28 -5.36 -1.33
C PHE A 37 1.65 -4.05 -1.80
N TRP A 38 2.41 -2.96 -1.75
CA TRP A 38 1.91 -1.61 -2.04
C TRP A 38 2.60 -1.02 -3.26
N LEU A 39 1.81 -0.55 -4.23
CA LEU A 39 2.30 0.15 -5.41
C LEU A 39 2.08 1.66 -5.23
N ALA A 40 3.15 2.43 -5.34
CA ALA A 40 3.11 3.89 -5.34
C ALA A 40 3.87 4.42 -6.56
N ASP A 41 3.17 5.02 -7.52
CA ASP A 41 3.77 5.73 -8.66
C ASP A 41 3.41 7.22 -8.62
N ALA A 42 4.44 8.04 -8.51
CA ALA A 42 4.37 9.49 -8.38
C ALA A 42 5.00 10.25 -9.56
N ARG A 43 5.48 9.53 -10.58
CA ARG A 43 6.27 10.10 -11.69
C ARG A 43 5.41 10.82 -12.72
N GLY A 44 4.16 10.38 -12.91
CA GLY A 44 3.23 10.91 -13.90
C GLY A 44 2.40 12.10 -13.42
N SER A 45 1.55 12.61 -14.32
CA SER A 45 0.50 13.58 -13.98
C SER A 45 -0.52 12.97 -13.02
N GLU A 46 -0.75 11.67 -13.06
CA GLU A 46 -1.61 10.95 -12.11
C GLU A 46 -0.78 10.33 -10.99
N LEU A 47 -1.31 10.39 -9.76
CA LEU A 47 -0.75 9.68 -8.62
C LEU A 47 -1.41 8.31 -8.53
N VAL A 48 -0.62 7.24 -8.62
CA VAL A 48 -1.13 5.88 -8.43
C VAL A 48 -0.71 5.38 -7.05
N PHE A 49 -1.69 4.99 -6.25
CA PHE A 49 -1.47 4.28 -4.99
C PHE A 49 -2.42 3.08 -4.93
N ARG A 50 -1.88 1.87 -4.77
CA ARG A 50 -2.67 0.64 -4.67
C ARG A 50 -2.06 -0.36 -3.70
N ILE A 51 -2.83 -0.74 -2.70
CA ILE A 51 -2.55 -1.91 -1.87
C ILE A 51 -3.05 -3.13 -2.65
N HIS A 52 -2.23 -4.17 -2.77
CA HIS A 52 -2.64 -5.45 -3.32
C HIS A 52 -2.48 -6.52 -2.26
N ARG A 53 -3.48 -7.39 -2.13
CA ARG A 53 -3.51 -8.51 -1.19
C ARG A 53 -3.38 -9.83 -1.94
N ALA A 54 -2.80 -10.83 -1.28
CA ALA A 54 -2.82 -12.19 -1.80
C ALA A 54 -4.28 -12.70 -1.88
N GLY A 55 -4.64 -13.28 -3.03
CA GLY A 55 -5.92 -13.92 -3.31
C GLY A 55 -5.70 -15.27 -3.99
N SER A 56 -6.77 -16.03 -4.20
CA SER A 56 -6.70 -17.40 -4.74
C SER A 56 -6.18 -17.47 -6.19
N ALA A 57 -6.30 -16.37 -6.95
CA ALA A 57 -5.81 -16.25 -8.32
C ALA A 57 -4.52 -15.39 -8.43
N GLY A 58 -3.89 -15.06 -7.30
CA GLY A 58 -2.75 -14.14 -7.22
C GLY A 58 -3.12 -12.83 -6.52
N TYR A 59 -2.34 -11.78 -6.74
CA TYR A 59 -2.54 -10.52 -6.04
C TYR A 59 -3.63 -9.65 -6.67
N GLU A 60 -4.57 -9.23 -5.82
CA GLU A 60 -5.71 -8.41 -6.20
C GLU A 60 -5.66 -7.05 -5.50
N PRO A 61 -6.08 -5.96 -6.15
CA PRO A 61 -6.14 -4.65 -5.51
C PRO A 61 -7.14 -4.66 -4.36
N ALA A 62 -6.75 -4.08 -3.22
CA ALA A 62 -7.68 -3.80 -2.14
C ALA A 62 -8.71 -2.76 -2.60
N PRO A 63 -9.99 -2.92 -2.23
CA PRO A 63 -11.00 -1.93 -2.55
C PRO A 63 -10.68 -0.60 -1.85
N SER A 64 -10.98 0.50 -2.54
CA SER A 64 -10.94 1.84 -1.96
C SER A 64 -12.30 2.23 -1.39
N ASP A 65 -12.30 3.00 -0.30
CA ASP A 65 -13.50 3.72 0.15
C ASP A 65 -13.79 4.95 -0.74
N ALA A 66 -14.89 5.64 -0.46
CA ALA A 66 -15.31 6.83 -1.21
C ALA A 66 -14.31 8.01 -1.11
N GLU A 67 -13.43 8.01 -0.11
CA GLU A 67 -12.40 9.02 0.11
C GLU A 67 -11.03 8.62 -0.47
N GLY A 68 -10.96 7.45 -1.13
CA GLY A 68 -9.76 6.90 -1.76
C GLY A 68 -8.82 6.16 -0.80
N PHE A 69 -9.24 5.88 0.44
CA PHE A 69 -8.46 5.04 1.34
C PHE A 69 -8.59 3.57 0.98
N GLN A 70 -7.48 2.84 1.02
CA GLN A 70 -7.42 1.40 0.87
C GLN A 70 -7.05 0.77 2.21
N TYR A 71 -7.69 -0.35 2.52
CA TYR A 71 -7.46 -1.06 3.76
C TYR A 71 -6.25 -1.99 3.66
N SER A 72 -5.33 -1.88 4.63
CA SER A 72 -4.26 -2.86 4.86
C SER A 72 -4.71 -3.86 5.92
N ALA A 73 -4.81 -5.14 5.55
CA ALA A 73 -5.13 -6.20 6.50
C ALA A 73 -3.93 -6.51 7.41
N VAL A 74 -2.71 -6.37 6.87
CA VAL A 74 -1.46 -6.60 7.60
C VAL A 74 -1.27 -5.56 8.71
N LEU A 75 -1.55 -4.29 8.41
CA LEU A 75 -1.39 -3.19 9.37
C LEU A 75 -2.69 -2.85 10.12
N ASN A 76 -3.80 -3.52 9.79
CA ASN A 76 -5.12 -3.29 10.36
C ASN A 76 -5.54 -1.80 10.33
N GLN A 77 -5.27 -1.11 9.21
CA GLN A 77 -5.45 0.33 9.08
C GLN A 77 -5.72 0.77 7.64
N TRP A 78 -6.41 1.89 7.47
CA TRP A 78 -6.73 2.47 6.17
C TRP A 78 -5.67 3.49 5.76
N PHE A 79 -5.28 3.48 4.49
CA PHE A 79 -4.25 4.37 3.95
C PHE A 79 -4.66 5.02 2.63
N ARG A 80 -4.25 6.27 2.42
CA ARG A 80 -4.24 6.91 1.10
C ARG A 80 -2.96 7.71 0.90
N LEU A 81 -2.48 7.77 -0.34
CA LEU A 81 -1.39 8.65 -0.71
C LEU A 81 -1.96 9.92 -1.34
N LEU A 82 -1.57 11.08 -0.80
CA LEU A 82 -1.90 12.37 -1.37
C LEU A 82 -0.68 13.01 -2.00
N ARG A 83 -0.89 13.78 -3.06
CA ARG A 83 0.11 14.67 -3.66
C ARG A 83 -0.40 16.10 -3.61
N ARG A 84 0.42 17.01 -3.09
CA ARG A 84 0.12 18.45 -3.00
C ARG A 84 1.24 19.25 -3.63
N ARG A 85 0.89 20.29 -4.39
CA ARG A 85 1.88 21.24 -4.91
C ARG A 85 2.23 22.22 -3.79
N ARG A 86 3.51 22.37 -3.46
CA ARG A 86 3.98 23.40 -2.52
C ARG A 86 4.06 24.76 -3.21
N ARG A 87 4.06 25.84 -2.43
CA ARG A 87 4.30 27.21 -2.89
C ARG A 87 5.61 27.36 -3.70
N THR A 88 6.61 26.51 -3.42
CA THR A 88 7.89 26.47 -4.12
C THR A 88 7.83 25.78 -5.50
N GLY A 89 6.65 25.31 -5.93
CA GLY A 89 6.51 24.53 -7.15
C GLY A 89 7.04 23.10 -7.05
N ARG A 90 7.46 22.63 -5.86
CA ARG A 90 7.82 21.22 -5.66
C ARG A 90 6.58 20.39 -5.28
N TRP A 91 6.57 19.11 -5.65
CA TRP A 91 5.57 18.17 -5.16
C TRP A 91 5.91 17.74 -3.72
N ALA A 92 4.89 17.65 -2.89
CA ALA A 92 4.95 16.95 -1.61
C ALA A 92 3.97 15.79 -1.61
N TYR A 93 4.35 14.71 -0.95
CA TYR A 93 3.55 13.50 -0.83
C TYR A 93 3.31 13.22 0.65
N ALA A 94 2.09 12.82 0.98
CA ALA A 94 1.70 12.47 2.34
C ALA A 94 0.94 11.15 2.30
N LEU A 95 1.40 10.18 3.09
CA LEU A 95 0.65 8.96 3.36
C LEU A 95 -0.25 9.27 4.56
N GLU A 96 -1.54 9.38 4.32
CA GLU A 96 -2.53 9.59 5.38
C GLU A 96 -3.06 8.23 5.86
N GLN A 97 -3.28 8.12 7.17
CA GLN A 97 -3.78 6.93 7.81
C GLN A 97 -5.10 7.23 8.54
N LYS A 98 -6.06 6.31 8.47
CA LYS A 98 -7.35 6.37 9.18
C LYS A 98 -7.46 5.10 10.02
N HIS A 99 -7.48 5.26 11.33
CA HIS A 99 -7.70 4.13 12.24
C HIS A 99 -9.09 3.55 12.01
N ILE A 100 -9.23 2.23 12.09
CA ILE A 100 -10.55 1.63 12.30
C ILE A 100 -11.05 2.19 13.63
N GLY A 101 -12.16 2.92 13.61
CA GLY A 101 -12.80 3.37 14.84
C GLY A 101 -13.18 2.16 15.65
N ASN A 102 -12.49 1.91 16.77
CA ASN A 102 -13.02 1.02 17.79
C ASN A 102 -14.23 1.71 18.39
N THR A 103 -15.43 1.38 17.93
CA THR A 103 -16.64 1.53 18.74
C THR A 103 -16.54 0.53 19.90
N HIS A 104 -15.70 0.85 20.88
CA HIS A 104 -15.94 0.37 22.24
C HIS A 104 -17.18 1.10 22.73
N THR A 105 -18.34 0.50 22.47
CA THR A 105 -19.54 0.76 23.25
C THR A 105 -19.20 0.41 24.69
N ARG A 106 -18.76 1.40 25.46
CA ARG A 106 -18.68 1.30 26.91
C ARG A 106 -20.11 1.30 27.42
N GLN A 107 -20.73 0.11 27.44
CA GLN A 107 -21.88 -0.10 28.31
C GLN A 107 -21.37 0.06 29.74
N GLN A 108 -21.83 1.13 30.37
CA GLN A 108 -21.65 1.40 31.77
C GLN A 108 -22.81 0.69 32.47
N PRO A 109 -22.58 -0.35 33.30
CA PRO A 109 -23.64 -0.93 34.10
C PRO A 109 -24.01 0.04 35.24
N ASP A 110 -25.28 -0.05 35.62
CA ASP A 110 -26.02 0.80 36.58
C ASP A 110 -25.32 1.08 37.91
#